data_AF-A0A1Y6FR95-F1
#
_entry.id   AF-A0A1Y6FR95-F1
#
_cell.length_a   1.000
_cell.length_b   1.000
_cell.length_c   1.000
_cell.angle_alpha   90.00
_cell.angle_beta   90.00
_cell.angle_gamma   90.00
#
_symmetry.space_group_name_H-M   'P 1'
#
loop_
_entity.id
_entity.type
_entity.pdbx_description
1 polymer ?
#
loop_
_entity_poly.entity_id
_entity_poly.type
_entity_poly.pdbx_seq_one_letter_code
_entity_poly.pdbx_strand_id
1 'polypeptide(L)'
;MTLDTRPLADRIDRRALRAFRRTLPSTVRPKLVTVLLPVALIAVPFVFMIALLTAIGVDQFILRDKGLSSILAFVPVITMPVVAITLLVRALRQRNGVRQFRIAEFARANSFSYSPRVERPWLPGMIFEREGQSSSYSTDMVSRDGEAPTIIANHTSVVGSGKNRTVHRWGYVALRLTTPLPNIVLDAQKNNSWGRAALPVALAARQRLSLEGDFDRHFALYCPAGYEADALYLFTPDIMARFIDNAASFDIEIVDDYLFLYAQGELSTLDPELWKQLLSTVEALSQRVRQWARWRDERLDAGGAAWPEGAAVPNYARREGVASHGRRLARRADWWWIIGALLALFGFYNLLQDLFF
;
A
#
# COMPACT_ATOMS: atom_id res chain seq x y z
N MET A 1 -0.71 10.33 26.65
CA MET A 1 -2.05 9.72 26.57
C MET A 1 -1.91 8.22 26.71
N THR A 2 -2.69 7.58 27.58
CA THR A 2 -2.72 6.12 27.71
C THR A 2 -3.58 5.54 26.58
N LEU A 3 -2.98 4.75 25.69
CA LEU A 3 -3.66 4.11 24.57
C LEU A 3 -4.61 3.00 25.07
N ASP A 4 -5.90 3.11 24.79
CA ASP A 4 -6.89 2.08 25.09
C ASP A 4 -7.03 1.08 23.94
N THR A 5 -6.39 -0.09 24.08
CA THR A 5 -6.44 -1.15 23.07
C THR A 5 -7.51 -2.20 23.32
N ARG A 6 -8.28 -2.10 24.42
CA ARG A 6 -9.32 -3.10 24.78
C ARG A 6 -10.34 -3.35 23.66
N PRO A 7 -10.82 -2.35 22.91
CA PRO A 7 -11.79 -2.58 21.84
C PRO A 7 -11.32 -3.56 20.75
N LEU A 8 -10.00 -3.73 20.59
CA LEU A 8 -9.42 -4.64 19.60
C LEU A 8 -9.55 -6.12 19.99
N ALA A 9 -9.55 -6.45 21.28
CA ALA A 9 -9.53 -7.83 21.76
C ALA A 9 -10.79 -8.24 22.53
N ASP A 10 -11.39 -7.31 23.27
CA ASP A 10 -12.46 -7.62 24.23
C ASP A 10 -13.73 -8.17 23.58
N ARG A 11 -14.62 -8.69 24.44
CA ARG A 11 -15.91 -9.22 24.00
C ARG A 11 -16.75 -8.12 23.34
N ILE A 12 -17.31 -8.44 22.19
CA ILE A 12 -18.12 -7.50 21.39
C ILE A 12 -19.56 -7.51 21.88
N ASP A 13 -20.14 -6.32 22.10
CA ASP A 13 -21.58 -6.17 22.18
C ASP A 13 -22.22 -6.43 20.80
N ARG A 14 -22.99 -7.53 20.71
CA ARG A 14 -23.69 -7.94 19.50
C ARG A 14 -24.77 -6.95 19.06
N ARG A 15 -25.30 -6.11 19.96
CA ARG A 15 -26.29 -5.08 19.60
C ARG A 15 -25.58 -3.91 18.91
N ALA A 16 -24.52 -3.36 19.52
CA ALA A 16 -23.69 -2.32 18.92
C ALA A 16 -23.13 -2.74 17.55
N LEU A 17 -22.57 -3.96 17.43
CA LEU A 17 -22.06 -4.48 16.16
C LEU A 17 -23.15 -4.52 15.08
N ARG A 18 -24.38 -4.92 15.43
CA ARG A 18 -25.50 -4.96 14.46
C ARG A 18 -25.89 -3.58 13.98
N ALA A 19 -25.89 -2.58 14.86
CA ALA A 19 -26.16 -1.19 14.51
C ALA A 19 -25.04 -0.64 13.59
N PHE A 20 -23.78 -0.81 13.98
CA PHE A 20 -22.62 -0.38 13.19
C PHE A 20 -22.58 -1.01 11.80
N ARG A 21 -22.90 -2.30 11.67
CA ARG A 21 -22.91 -2.97 10.35
C ARG A 21 -23.87 -2.31 9.35
N ARG A 22 -24.89 -1.56 9.80
CA ARG A 22 -25.82 -0.84 8.92
C ARG A 22 -25.20 0.44 8.34
N THR A 23 -24.17 0.99 8.97
CA THR A 23 -23.47 2.19 8.48
C THR A 23 -22.35 1.86 7.50
N LEU A 24 -21.91 0.60 7.44
CA LEU A 24 -20.84 0.17 6.54
C LEU A 24 -21.25 0.32 5.06
N PRO A 25 -20.36 0.86 4.20
CA PRO A 25 -20.62 0.98 2.78
C PRO A 25 -20.70 -0.39 2.10
N SER A 26 -21.41 -0.45 0.96
CA SER A 26 -21.60 -1.69 0.19
C SER A 26 -20.30 -2.30 -0.34
N THR A 27 -19.25 -1.49 -0.50
CA THR A 27 -17.90 -1.91 -0.91
C THR A 27 -17.17 -2.71 0.17
N VAL A 28 -17.56 -2.56 1.44
CA VAL A 28 -17.02 -3.27 2.60
C VAL A 28 -18.00 -4.37 3.05
N ARG A 29 -19.29 -4.05 3.02
CA ARG A 29 -20.38 -4.99 3.33
C ARG A 29 -21.30 -5.13 2.12
N PRO A 30 -21.01 -6.05 1.18
CA PRO A 30 -21.83 -6.23 -0.02
C PRO A 30 -23.30 -6.55 0.32
N LYS A 31 -24.23 -6.30 -0.60
CA LYS A 31 -25.64 -6.66 -0.40
C LYS A 31 -25.78 -8.19 -0.33
N LEU A 32 -26.86 -8.68 0.28
CA LEU A 32 -27.05 -10.13 0.45
C LEU A 32 -27.21 -10.79 -0.92
N VAL A 33 -27.94 -10.13 -1.82
CA VAL A 33 -28.13 -10.52 -3.22
C VAL A 33 -26.81 -10.67 -3.96
N THR A 34 -25.89 -9.72 -3.85
CA THR A 34 -24.59 -9.78 -4.56
C THR A 34 -23.70 -10.93 -4.06
N VAL A 35 -23.88 -11.35 -2.80
CA VAL A 35 -23.19 -12.51 -2.23
C VAL A 35 -23.83 -13.82 -2.66
N LEU A 36 -25.16 -13.89 -2.70
CA LEU A 36 -25.88 -15.10 -3.08
C LEU A 36 -25.84 -15.37 -4.59
N LEU A 37 -25.70 -14.34 -5.43
CA LEU A 37 -25.70 -14.50 -6.89
C LEU A 37 -24.70 -15.55 -7.42
N PRO A 38 -23.39 -15.52 -7.08
CA PRO A 38 -22.45 -16.55 -7.55
C PRO A 38 -22.78 -17.94 -6.99
N VAL A 39 -23.31 -18.02 -5.76
CA VAL A 39 -23.74 -19.30 -5.16
C VAL A 39 -24.95 -19.87 -5.90
N ALA A 40 -25.93 -19.03 -6.23
CA ALA A 40 -27.09 -19.40 -7.03
C ALA A 40 -26.70 -19.83 -8.46
N LEU A 41 -25.73 -19.14 -9.07
CA LEU A 41 -25.19 -19.47 -10.40
C LEU A 41 -24.52 -20.85 -10.43
N ILE A 42 -24.01 -21.35 -9.29
CA ILE A 42 -23.47 -22.71 -9.17
C ILE A 42 -24.59 -23.71 -8.79
N ALA A 43 -25.48 -23.32 -7.87
CA ALA A 43 -26.51 -24.21 -7.35
C ALA A 43 -27.54 -24.61 -8.41
N VAL A 44 -27.95 -23.70 -9.30
CA VAL A 44 -28.97 -24.00 -10.33
C VAL A 44 -28.46 -25.03 -11.36
N PRO A 45 -27.28 -24.86 -11.99
CA PRO A 45 -26.69 -25.89 -12.85
C PRO A 45 -26.39 -27.19 -12.11
N PHE A 46 -26.01 -27.11 -10.83
CA PHE A 46 -25.77 -28.30 -10.02
C PHE A 46 -27.05 -29.14 -9.85
N VAL A 47 -28.19 -28.52 -9.54
CA VAL A 47 -29.48 -29.23 -9.46
C VAL A 47 -29.87 -29.82 -10.81
N PHE A 48 -29.70 -29.07 -11.90
CA PHE A 48 -29.98 -29.56 -13.26
C PHE A 48 -29.08 -30.74 -13.64
N MET A 49 -27.79 -30.67 -13.30
CA MET A 49 -26.83 -31.76 -13.52
C MET A 49 -27.23 -33.02 -12.76
N ILE A 50 -27.60 -32.89 -11.47
CA ILE A 50 -28.09 -34.05 -10.69
C ILE A 50 -29.33 -34.65 -11.35
N ALA A 51 -30.33 -33.83 -11.71
CA ALA A 51 -31.54 -34.28 -12.37
C ALA A 51 -31.24 -35.01 -13.70
N LEU A 52 -30.33 -34.46 -14.51
CA LEU A 52 -29.88 -35.06 -15.76
C LEU A 52 -29.20 -36.42 -15.51
N LEU A 53 -28.25 -36.50 -14.57
CA LEU A 53 -27.55 -37.73 -14.23
C LEU A 53 -28.51 -38.84 -13.77
N THR A 54 -29.51 -38.51 -12.96
CA THR A 54 -30.59 -39.45 -12.62
C THR A 54 -31.44 -39.85 -13.82
N ALA A 55 -31.75 -38.92 -14.73
CA ALA A 55 -32.59 -39.22 -15.90
C ALA A 55 -31.91 -40.18 -16.88
N ILE A 56 -30.58 -40.13 -17.00
CA ILE A 56 -29.80 -41.04 -17.87
C ILE A 56 -29.34 -42.32 -17.16
N GLY A 57 -29.79 -42.58 -15.93
CA GLY A 57 -29.50 -43.82 -15.19
C GLY A 57 -28.03 -43.97 -14.78
N VAL A 58 -27.29 -42.87 -14.66
CA VAL A 58 -25.87 -42.91 -14.28
C VAL A 58 -25.69 -43.46 -12.85
N ASP A 59 -26.66 -43.25 -11.97
CA ASP A 59 -26.73 -43.85 -10.64
C ASP A 59 -26.69 -45.40 -10.70
N GLN A 60 -27.42 -46.00 -11.64
CA GLN A 60 -27.42 -47.46 -11.85
C GLN A 60 -26.14 -47.98 -12.50
N PHE A 61 -25.56 -47.22 -13.44
CA PHE A 61 -24.29 -47.53 -14.08
C PHE A 61 -23.11 -47.50 -13.07
N ILE A 62 -23.10 -46.49 -12.20
CA ILE A 62 -22.07 -46.28 -11.16
C ILE A 62 -22.10 -47.35 -10.08
N LEU A 63 -23.28 -47.84 -9.67
CA LEU A 63 -23.37 -48.93 -8.68
C LEU A 63 -22.76 -50.25 -9.18
N ARG A 64 -22.64 -50.41 -10.51
CA ARG A 64 -22.19 -51.64 -11.16
C ARG A 64 -20.71 -51.59 -11.57
N ASP A 65 -20.17 -50.42 -11.89
CA ASP A 65 -18.81 -50.20 -12.35
C ASP A 65 -17.91 -49.60 -11.24
N LYS A 66 -16.82 -50.29 -10.88
CA LYS A 66 -15.81 -49.82 -9.90
C LYS A 66 -14.58 -49.18 -10.57
N GLY A 67 -14.64 -48.93 -11.88
CA GLY A 67 -13.56 -48.33 -12.66
C GLY A 67 -13.40 -46.81 -12.49
N LEU A 68 -12.33 -46.26 -13.08
CA LEU A 68 -11.99 -44.81 -13.08
C LEU A 68 -13.12 -43.90 -13.62
N SER A 69 -13.97 -44.42 -14.51
CA SER A 69 -15.20 -43.83 -15.04
C SER A 69 -16.16 -43.37 -13.94
N SER A 70 -16.38 -44.21 -12.93
CA SER A 70 -17.25 -43.90 -11.79
C SER A 70 -16.69 -42.75 -10.94
N ILE A 71 -15.37 -42.71 -10.74
CA ILE A 71 -14.68 -41.68 -9.96
C ILE A 71 -14.79 -40.31 -10.65
N LEU A 72 -14.59 -40.25 -11.97
CA LEU A 72 -14.68 -39.02 -12.75
C LEU A 72 -16.09 -38.41 -12.71
N ALA A 73 -17.15 -39.24 -12.66
CA ALA A 73 -18.53 -38.76 -12.54
C ALA A 73 -18.82 -38.08 -11.19
N PHE A 74 -18.13 -38.45 -10.10
CA PHE A 74 -18.29 -37.82 -8.78
C PHE A 74 -17.54 -36.49 -8.64
N VAL A 75 -16.52 -36.24 -9.46
CA VAL A 75 -15.72 -35.00 -9.38
C VAL A 75 -16.60 -33.74 -9.42
N PRO A 76 -17.48 -33.52 -10.41
CA PRO A 76 -18.34 -32.32 -10.43
C PRO A 76 -19.38 -32.32 -9.30
N VAL A 77 -19.89 -33.50 -8.91
CA VAL A 77 -20.88 -33.64 -7.82
C VAL A 77 -20.31 -33.20 -6.47
N ILE A 78 -19.02 -33.44 -6.23
CA ILE A 78 -18.34 -33.05 -4.98
C ILE A 78 -17.77 -31.64 -5.09
N THR A 79 -17.13 -31.30 -6.21
CA THR A 79 -16.41 -30.01 -6.37
C THR A 79 -17.35 -28.81 -6.40
N MET A 80 -18.50 -28.90 -7.08
CA MET A 80 -19.42 -27.75 -7.16
C MET A 80 -19.98 -27.33 -5.79
N PRO A 81 -20.50 -28.22 -4.93
CA PRO A 81 -20.91 -27.87 -3.58
C PRO A 81 -19.78 -27.34 -2.72
N VAL A 82 -18.58 -27.94 -2.80
CA VAL A 82 -17.40 -27.48 -2.04
C VAL A 82 -17.02 -26.05 -2.45
N VAL A 83 -16.99 -25.75 -3.75
CA VAL A 83 -16.73 -24.40 -4.26
C VAL A 83 -17.84 -23.44 -3.83
N ALA A 84 -19.11 -23.81 -3.96
CA ALA A 84 -20.24 -22.97 -3.55
C ALA A 84 -20.22 -22.65 -2.05
N ILE A 85 -19.99 -23.66 -1.20
CA ILE A 85 -19.85 -23.50 0.25
C ILE A 85 -18.63 -22.62 0.57
N THR A 86 -17.49 -22.84 -0.08
CA THR A 86 -16.27 -22.05 0.13
C THR A 86 -16.51 -20.58 -0.21
N LEU A 87 -17.14 -20.30 -1.36
CA LEU A 87 -17.51 -18.95 -1.77
C LEU A 87 -18.51 -18.32 -0.79
N LEU A 88 -19.52 -19.07 -0.35
CA LEU A 88 -20.52 -18.62 0.63
C LEU A 88 -19.87 -18.28 1.98
N VAL A 89 -19.05 -19.18 2.53
CA VAL A 89 -18.35 -18.98 3.81
C VAL A 89 -17.41 -17.78 3.72
N ARG A 90 -16.63 -17.67 2.63
CA ARG A 90 -15.74 -16.53 2.40
C ARG A 90 -16.53 -15.22 2.34
N ALA A 91 -17.64 -15.20 1.62
CA ALA A 91 -18.47 -14.01 1.49
C ALA A 91 -19.19 -13.63 2.81
N LEU A 92 -19.69 -14.62 3.57
CA LEU A 92 -20.29 -14.37 4.89
C LEU A 92 -19.26 -13.87 5.91
N ARG A 93 -18.03 -14.39 5.88
CA ARG A 93 -16.92 -13.89 6.71
C ARG A 93 -16.58 -12.44 6.39
N GLN A 94 -16.43 -12.10 5.10
CA GLN A 94 -16.18 -10.71 4.68
C GLN A 94 -17.28 -9.74 5.14
N ARG A 95 -18.51 -10.24 5.29
CA ARG A 95 -19.69 -9.46 5.65
C ARG A 95 -19.93 -9.32 7.16
N ASN A 96 -19.08 -9.93 7.99
CA ASN A 96 -19.27 -9.93 9.44
C ASN A 96 -19.09 -8.54 10.05
N GLY A 97 -18.28 -7.67 9.43
CA GLY A 97 -18.00 -6.30 9.89
C GLY A 97 -17.30 -6.24 11.25
N VAL A 98 -16.82 -7.37 11.77
CA VAL A 98 -16.27 -7.49 13.13
C VAL A 98 -14.95 -6.71 13.23
N ARG A 99 -14.08 -6.87 12.23
CA ARG A 99 -12.80 -6.17 12.15
C ARG A 99 -13.01 -4.65 12.13
N GLN A 100 -13.89 -4.19 11.25
CA GLN A 100 -14.21 -2.77 11.09
C GLN A 100 -14.79 -2.18 12.37
N PHE A 101 -15.69 -2.91 13.04
CA PHE A 101 -16.27 -2.48 14.31
C PHE A 101 -15.22 -2.34 15.41
N ARG A 102 -14.32 -3.31 15.56
CA ARG A 102 -13.25 -3.25 16.56
C ARG A 102 -12.31 -2.07 16.34
N ILE A 103 -11.93 -1.80 15.09
CA ILE A 103 -11.07 -0.67 14.76
C ILE A 103 -11.80 0.66 14.94
N ALA A 104 -13.09 0.73 14.59
CA ALA A 104 -13.90 1.92 14.80
C ALA A 104 -14.05 2.27 16.30
N GLU A 105 -14.31 1.27 17.15
CA GLU A 105 -14.38 1.47 18.60
C GLU A 105 -13.01 1.81 19.20
N PHE A 106 -11.94 1.18 18.73
CA PHE A 106 -10.58 1.55 19.09
C PHE A 106 -10.26 3.01 18.73
N ALA A 107 -10.59 3.42 17.50
CA ALA A 107 -10.39 4.79 17.04
C ALA A 107 -11.17 5.77 17.94
N ARG A 108 -12.46 5.50 18.17
CA ARG A 108 -13.32 6.32 19.03
C ARG A 108 -12.80 6.43 20.47
N ALA A 109 -12.34 5.33 21.06
CA ALA A 109 -11.80 5.29 22.42
C ALA A 109 -10.52 6.13 22.59
N ASN A 110 -9.79 6.37 21.50
CA ASN A 110 -8.53 7.09 21.48
C ASN A 110 -8.61 8.41 20.68
N SER A 111 -9.82 8.94 20.47
CA SER A 111 -10.05 10.21 19.76
C SER A 111 -9.52 10.26 18.31
N PHE A 112 -9.46 9.10 17.65
CA PHE A 112 -9.23 9.01 16.22
C PHE A 112 -10.56 8.93 15.45
N SER A 113 -10.53 9.36 14.21
CA SER A 113 -11.58 9.13 13.21
C SER A 113 -11.33 7.81 12.48
N TYR A 114 -12.40 7.15 12.04
CA TYR A 114 -12.31 5.87 11.31
C TYR A 114 -13.12 5.91 10.01
N SER A 115 -12.48 5.51 8.92
CA SER A 115 -13.09 5.27 7.62
C SER A 115 -12.79 3.84 7.16
N PRO A 116 -13.82 2.99 6.95
CA PRO A 116 -13.59 1.58 6.62
C PRO A 116 -12.99 1.39 5.23
N ARG A 117 -13.29 2.31 4.30
CA ARG A 117 -12.74 2.28 2.94
C ARG A 117 -12.78 3.66 2.30
N VAL A 118 -11.67 4.03 1.66
CA VAL A 118 -11.51 5.24 0.86
C VAL A 118 -11.03 4.82 -0.53
N GLU A 119 -11.80 5.14 -1.55
CA GLU A 119 -11.39 4.92 -2.94
C GLU A 119 -10.40 6.00 -3.36
N ARG A 120 -9.35 5.62 -4.10
CA ARG A 120 -8.35 6.54 -4.66
C ARG A 120 -7.90 7.63 -3.66
N PRO A 121 -7.25 7.24 -2.55
CA PRO A 121 -6.75 8.21 -1.58
C PRO A 121 -5.80 9.19 -2.27
N TRP A 122 -6.04 10.49 -2.11
CA TRP A 122 -5.22 11.54 -2.69
C TRP A 122 -4.04 11.85 -1.77
N LEU A 123 -3.00 11.01 -1.85
CA LEU A 123 -1.76 11.14 -1.08
C LEU A 123 -0.56 11.08 -2.05
N PRO A 124 0.46 11.95 -1.88
CA PRO A 124 1.56 12.08 -2.85
C PRO A 124 2.60 10.95 -2.82
N GLY A 125 2.45 9.98 -1.91
CA GLY A 125 3.41 8.89 -1.72
C GLY A 125 3.49 7.89 -2.87
N MET A 126 4.66 7.28 -3.05
CA MET A 126 4.98 6.40 -4.17
C MET A 126 4.14 5.11 -4.23
N ILE A 127 3.51 4.69 -3.13
CA ILE A 127 2.63 3.50 -3.12
C ILE A 127 1.27 3.78 -3.77
N PHE A 128 0.85 5.05 -3.82
CA PHE A 128 -0.49 5.46 -4.23
C PHE A 128 -0.61 5.63 -5.74
N GLU A 129 0.46 6.10 -6.41
CA GLU A 129 0.50 6.34 -7.84
C GLU A 129 1.45 5.39 -8.58
N ARG A 130 0.87 4.48 -9.38
CA ARG A 130 1.61 3.54 -10.23
C ARG A 130 1.14 3.62 -11.68
N GLU A 131 2.07 3.46 -12.60
CA GLU A 131 1.77 3.36 -14.02
C GLU A 131 0.94 2.09 -14.30
N GLY A 132 -0.06 2.19 -15.16
CA GLY A 132 -0.95 1.07 -15.48
C GLY A 132 -1.88 0.63 -14.32
N GLN A 133 -2.03 1.45 -13.28
CA GLN A 133 -2.94 1.18 -12.17
C GLN A 133 -4.40 1.25 -12.65
N SER A 134 -5.14 0.16 -12.48
CA SER A 134 -6.56 0.07 -12.84
C SER A 134 -7.49 0.44 -11.68
N SER A 135 -7.07 0.20 -10.43
CA SER A 135 -7.79 0.62 -9.23
C SER A 135 -6.89 0.73 -8.02
N SER A 136 -7.27 1.59 -7.07
CA SER A 136 -6.59 1.75 -5.80
C SER A 136 -7.58 2.18 -4.71
N TYR A 137 -7.38 1.65 -3.50
CA TYR A 137 -8.20 1.99 -2.35
C TYR A 137 -7.41 1.76 -1.06
N SER A 138 -7.76 2.51 -0.01
CA SER A 138 -7.31 2.26 1.35
C SER A 138 -8.44 1.72 2.20
N THR A 139 -8.15 0.73 3.04
CA THR A 139 -9.09 0.19 4.02
C THR A 139 -8.64 0.49 5.43
N ASP A 140 -9.62 0.54 6.31
CA ASP A 140 -9.44 0.66 7.75
C ASP A 140 -8.57 1.86 8.14
N MET A 141 -8.86 3.00 7.50
CA MET A 141 -8.16 4.24 7.70
C MET A 141 -8.53 4.82 9.06
N VAL A 142 -7.54 4.91 9.93
CA VAL A 142 -7.62 5.58 11.23
C VAL A 142 -6.86 6.89 11.10
N SER A 143 -7.52 8.01 11.37
CA SER A 143 -6.91 9.34 11.23
C SER A 143 -7.02 10.16 12.51
N ARG A 144 -6.00 10.98 12.76
CA ARG A 144 -5.94 11.96 13.84
C ARG A 144 -5.71 13.32 13.24
N ASP A 145 -6.56 14.27 13.62
CA ASP A 145 -6.34 15.69 13.35
C ASP A 145 -5.58 16.34 14.52
N GLY A 146 -5.07 17.55 14.33
CA GLY A 146 -4.34 18.30 15.36
C GLY A 146 -3.02 18.86 14.84
N GLU A 147 -2.05 19.08 15.75
CA GLU A 147 -0.76 19.68 15.41
C GLU A 147 0.11 18.80 14.49
N ALA A 148 -0.02 17.48 14.59
CA ALA A 148 0.65 16.51 13.72
C ALA A 148 -0.39 15.55 13.12
N PRO A 149 -1.11 15.98 12.06
CA PRO A 149 -2.10 15.14 11.40
C PRO A 149 -1.49 13.81 10.98
N THR A 150 -2.14 12.72 11.38
CA THR A 150 -1.63 11.35 11.21
C THR A 150 -2.71 10.48 10.61
N ILE A 151 -2.36 9.69 9.59
CA ILE A 151 -3.22 8.67 9.00
C ILE A 151 -2.52 7.33 9.10
N ILE A 152 -3.23 6.28 9.54
CA ILE A 152 -2.75 4.90 9.57
C ILE A 152 -3.78 4.05 8.83
N ALA A 153 -3.37 3.37 7.76
CA ALA A 153 -4.29 2.58 6.95
C ALA A 153 -3.58 1.46 6.17
N ASN A 154 -4.37 0.65 5.47
CA ASN A 154 -3.87 -0.37 4.55
C ASN A 154 -4.25 0.01 3.12
N HIS A 155 -3.27 0.20 2.24
CA HIS A 155 -3.44 0.50 0.83
C HIS A 155 -3.40 -0.77 -0.03
N THR A 156 -4.30 -0.85 -1.01
CA THR A 156 -4.25 -1.85 -2.07
C THR A 156 -4.29 -1.15 -3.41
N SER A 157 -3.32 -1.46 -4.27
CA SER A 157 -3.30 -1.05 -5.67
C SER A 157 -3.33 -2.26 -6.59
N VAL A 158 -3.99 -2.10 -7.72
CA VAL A 158 -4.16 -3.13 -8.73
C VAL A 158 -3.58 -2.60 -10.03
N VAL A 159 -2.66 -3.35 -10.62
CA VAL A 159 -2.04 -3.03 -11.91
C VAL A 159 -2.50 -4.06 -12.94
N GLY A 160 -2.76 -3.60 -14.16
CA GLY A 160 -3.20 -4.43 -15.27
C GLY A 160 -4.70 -4.76 -15.25
N SER A 161 -5.10 -5.64 -16.18
CA SER A 161 -6.49 -6.02 -16.43
C SER A 161 -6.62 -7.52 -16.73
N GLY A 162 -7.83 -8.06 -16.54
CA GLY A 162 -8.15 -9.45 -16.86
C GLY A 162 -7.25 -10.47 -16.14
N LYS A 163 -6.62 -11.35 -16.91
CA LYS A 163 -5.76 -12.43 -16.42
C LYS A 163 -4.37 -11.94 -15.94
N ASN A 164 -3.93 -10.77 -16.38
CA ASN A 164 -2.63 -10.19 -16.03
C ASN A 164 -2.79 -9.12 -14.95
N ARG A 165 -3.58 -9.42 -13.92
CA ARG A 165 -3.84 -8.54 -12.79
C ARG A 165 -2.89 -8.85 -11.64
N THR A 166 -2.13 -7.85 -11.22
CA THR A 166 -1.28 -7.94 -10.02
C THR A 166 -1.85 -7.07 -8.92
N VAL A 167 -1.91 -7.60 -7.69
CA VAL A 167 -2.40 -6.89 -6.52
C VAL A 167 -1.22 -6.60 -5.60
N HIS A 168 -1.03 -5.33 -5.28
CA HIS A 168 0.00 -4.87 -4.35
C HIS A 168 -0.67 -4.34 -3.09
N ARG A 169 -0.10 -4.68 -1.93
CA ARG A 169 -0.64 -4.32 -0.62
C ARG A 169 0.44 -3.74 0.25
N TRP A 170 0.07 -2.68 0.96
CA TRP A 170 0.96 -1.95 1.85
C TRP A 170 0.18 -1.47 3.06
N GLY A 171 0.71 -1.65 4.25
CA GLY A 171 0.32 -0.83 5.40
C GLY A 171 1.12 0.48 5.36
N TYR A 172 0.49 1.59 5.74
CA TYR A 172 1.18 2.86 5.79
C TYR A 172 0.77 3.73 6.98
N VAL A 173 1.72 4.56 7.39
CA VAL A 173 1.47 5.77 8.18
C VAL A 173 1.75 6.97 7.29
N ALA A 174 0.91 7.99 7.33
CA ALA A 174 1.16 9.29 6.71
C ALA A 174 1.13 10.36 7.81
N LEU A 175 2.27 11.03 8.01
CA LEU A 175 2.42 12.16 8.91
C LEU A 175 2.52 13.43 8.08
N ARG A 176 1.65 14.40 8.37
CA ARG A 176 1.72 15.69 7.69
C ARG A 176 2.79 16.58 8.32
N LEU A 177 3.66 17.11 7.48
CA LEU A 177 4.74 18.02 7.81
C LEU A 177 4.21 19.46 7.80
N THR A 178 4.82 20.34 8.59
CA THR A 178 4.47 21.77 8.61
C THR A 178 5.08 22.54 7.44
N THR A 179 6.07 21.97 6.76
CA THR A 179 6.78 22.59 5.65
C THR A 179 7.09 21.53 4.61
N PRO A 180 6.92 21.83 3.30
CA PRO A 180 7.28 20.88 2.25
C PRO A 180 8.79 20.62 2.25
N LEU A 181 9.19 19.36 2.06
CA LEU A 181 10.59 18.92 2.03
C LEU A 181 10.93 18.24 0.70
N PRO A 182 12.21 18.21 0.29
CA PRO A 182 12.61 17.51 -0.92
C PRO A 182 12.27 16.02 -0.84
N ASN A 183 12.03 15.41 -2.01
CA ASN A 183 11.63 14.01 -2.06
C ASN A 183 12.79 13.11 -1.66
N ILE A 184 12.73 12.54 -0.46
CA ILE A 184 13.77 11.66 0.08
C ILE A 184 13.15 10.31 0.41
N VAL A 185 13.81 9.23 0.00
CA VAL A 185 13.39 7.87 0.33
C VAL A 185 14.48 7.17 1.14
N LEU A 186 14.09 6.52 2.24
CA LEU A 186 14.92 5.57 2.97
C LEU A 186 14.36 4.17 2.72
N ASP A 187 15.10 3.36 1.96
CA ASP A 187 14.80 1.94 1.74
C ASP A 187 15.37 1.12 2.90
N ALA A 188 14.53 0.47 3.70
CA ALA A 188 14.99 -0.24 4.89
C ALA A 188 15.58 -1.61 4.54
N GLN A 189 16.88 -1.79 4.76
CA GLN A 189 17.57 -3.00 4.32
C GLN A 189 17.07 -4.28 5.00
N LYS A 190 16.49 -4.17 6.20
CA LYS A 190 15.91 -5.31 6.93
C LYS A 190 14.69 -5.92 6.25
N ASN A 191 13.94 -5.15 5.45
CA ASN A 191 12.72 -5.64 4.78
C ASN A 191 13.00 -6.19 3.37
N ASN A 192 14.23 -5.99 2.86
CA ASN A 192 14.64 -6.41 1.54
C ASN A 192 14.76 -7.95 1.46
N SER A 193 13.97 -8.56 0.58
CA SER A 193 14.02 -10.01 0.35
C SER A 193 15.02 -10.31 -0.78
N TRP A 194 16.04 -11.12 -0.49
CA TRP A 194 17.08 -11.53 -1.45
C TRP A 194 17.73 -10.36 -2.20
N GLY A 195 18.04 -9.26 -1.49
CA GLY A 195 18.78 -8.12 -2.03
C GLY A 195 18.00 -7.23 -3.01
N ARG A 196 16.68 -7.41 -3.14
CA ARG A 196 15.81 -6.48 -3.88
C ARG A 196 15.10 -5.54 -2.90
N ALA A 197 15.11 -4.25 -3.24
CA ALA A 197 14.31 -3.24 -2.57
C ALA A 197 12.84 -3.69 -2.51
N ALA A 198 12.24 -3.63 -1.32
CA ALA A 198 10.82 -3.92 -1.14
C ALA A 198 9.93 -2.86 -1.81
N LEU A 199 10.50 -1.70 -2.16
CA LEU A 199 9.82 -0.55 -2.70
C LEU A 199 8.96 -0.81 -3.95
N PRO A 200 7.88 -0.04 -4.14
CA PRO A 200 7.01 -0.09 -5.32
C PRO A 200 7.70 0.12 -6.67
N VAL A 201 8.80 0.87 -6.66
CA VAL A 201 9.44 1.43 -7.85
C VAL A 201 10.95 1.34 -7.66
N ALA A 202 11.66 0.98 -8.74
CA ALA A 202 13.10 1.06 -8.79
C ALA A 202 13.54 2.52 -8.92
N LEU A 203 14.33 3.02 -7.97
CA LEU A 203 14.89 4.37 -7.98
C LEU A 203 16.22 4.41 -8.75
N ALA A 204 16.55 5.56 -9.32
CA ALA A 204 17.80 5.71 -10.07
C ALA A 204 19.02 5.60 -9.14
N ALA A 205 19.99 4.73 -9.48
CA ALA A 205 21.16 4.49 -8.64
C ALA A 205 22.01 5.75 -8.39
N ARG A 206 22.06 6.69 -9.35
CA ARG A 206 22.76 7.97 -9.22
C ARG A 206 22.19 8.91 -8.15
N GLN A 207 20.98 8.62 -7.66
CA GLN A 207 20.30 9.41 -6.62
C GLN A 207 20.51 8.82 -5.23
N ARG A 208 21.30 7.75 -5.10
CA ARG A 208 21.67 7.18 -3.82
C ARG A 208 22.77 8.02 -3.18
N LEU A 209 22.55 8.42 -1.93
CA LEU A 209 23.53 9.12 -1.10
C LEU A 209 23.89 8.21 0.09
N SER A 210 25.18 7.94 0.25
CA SER A 210 25.70 7.24 1.42
C SER A 210 25.95 8.24 2.54
N LEU A 211 25.49 7.91 3.74
CA LEU A 211 25.73 8.73 4.92
C LEU A 211 26.86 8.13 5.77
N GLU A 212 27.43 8.95 6.65
CA GLU A 212 28.51 8.53 7.56
C GLU A 212 28.03 7.51 8.60
N GLY A 213 28.98 6.81 9.24
CA GLY A 213 28.71 5.83 10.28
C GLY A 213 28.16 4.52 9.74
N ASP A 214 27.19 3.93 10.44
CA ASP A 214 26.56 2.65 10.11
C ASP A 214 25.15 2.78 9.51
N PHE A 215 24.72 4.00 9.16
CA PHE A 215 23.39 4.26 8.61
C PHE A 215 23.11 3.42 7.34
N ASP A 216 24.12 3.28 6.49
CA ASP A 216 24.12 2.47 5.28
C ASP A 216 24.01 0.95 5.53
N ARG A 217 23.99 0.48 6.78
CA ARG A 217 23.63 -0.91 7.14
C ARG A 217 22.14 -1.08 7.40
N HIS A 218 21.46 0.03 7.72
CA HIS A 218 20.04 0.05 8.09
C HIS A 218 19.17 0.54 6.94
N PHE A 219 19.61 1.58 6.24
CA PHE A 219 18.87 2.21 5.17
C PHE A 219 19.72 2.41 3.92
N ALA A 220 19.08 2.52 2.77
CA ALA A 220 19.66 3.19 1.61
C ALA A 220 18.91 4.50 1.38
N LEU A 221 19.60 5.63 1.48
CA LEU A 221 19.02 6.95 1.26
C LEU A 221 19.06 7.31 -0.23
N TYR A 222 17.93 7.80 -0.72
CA TYR A 222 17.79 8.37 -2.06
C TYR A 222 17.31 9.81 -1.96
N CYS A 223 17.97 10.74 -2.65
CA CYS A 223 17.56 12.14 -2.75
C CYS A 223 17.67 12.65 -4.20
N PRO A 224 16.98 13.74 -4.56
CA PRO A 224 17.04 14.29 -5.90
C PRO A 224 18.45 14.83 -6.18
N ALA A 225 18.87 14.79 -7.44
CA ALA A 225 20.20 15.28 -7.78
C ALA A 225 20.31 16.77 -7.49
N GLY A 226 21.38 17.19 -6.81
CA GLY A 226 21.58 18.56 -6.35
C GLY A 226 20.93 18.89 -5.01
N TYR A 227 20.32 17.92 -4.31
CA TYR A 227 19.80 18.06 -2.94
C TYR A 227 20.60 17.25 -1.90
N GLU A 228 21.81 16.82 -2.24
CA GLU A 228 22.64 16.00 -1.35
C GLU A 228 22.98 16.77 -0.07
N ALA A 229 23.31 18.06 -0.19
CA ALA A 229 23.57 18.93 0.97
C ALA A 229 22.32 19.13 1.84
N ASP A 230 21.15 19.29 1.23
CA ASP A 230 19.87 19.38 1.93
C ASP A 230 19.55 18.08 2.68
N ALA A 231 19.83 16.92 2.08
CA ALA A 231 19.68 15.62 2.73
C ALA A 231 20.61 15.50 3.94
N LEU A 232 21.87 15.92 3.85
CA LEU A 232 22.80 15.94 4.98
C LEU A 232 22.32 16.84 6.13
N TYR A 233 21.73 18.00 5.80
CA TYR A 233 21.15 18.91 6.79
C TYR A 233 19.91 18.31 7.48
N LEU A 234 19.06 17.61 6.72
CA LEU A 234 17.84 16.97 7.25
C LEU A 234 18.15 15.70 8.05
N PHE A 235 19.24 15.00 7.73
CA PHE A 235 19.69 13.76 8.36
C PHE A 235 20.95 13.96 9.20
N THR A 236 20.86 14.85 10.20
CA THR A 236 21.88 14.97 11.23
C THR A 236 22.08 13.66 12.01
N PRO A 237 23.25 13.43 12.65
CA PRO A 237 23.52 12.19 13.37
C PRO A 237 22.48 11.79 14.40
N ASP A 238 21.88 12.75 15.11
CA ASP A 238 20.82 12.47 16.08
C ASP A 238 19.51 12.04 15.41
N ILE A 239 19.19 12.58 14.23
CA ILE A 239 18.04 12.16 13.43
C ILE A 239 18.27 10.75 12.86
N MET A 240 19.45 10.50 12.29
CA MET A 240 19.83 9.17 11.79
C MET A 240 19.67 8.09 12.85
N ALA A 241 20.20 8.31 14.05
CA ALA A 241 20.07 7.38 15.17
C ALA A 241 18.59 7.09 15.51
N ARG A 242 17.73 8.12 15.51
CA ARG A 242 16.30 7.93 15.80
C ARG A 242 15.58 7.11 14.75
N PHE A 243 15.90 7.30 13.47
CA PHE A 243 15.37 6.47 12.40
C PHE A 243 15.81 5.01 12.54
N ILE A 244 17.07 4.77 12.90
CA ILE A 244 17.58 3.42 13.17
C ILE A 244 16.84 2.79 14.36
N ASP A 245 16.70 3.52 15.47
CA ASP A 245 16.12 3.00 16.71
C ASP A 245 14.63 2.69 16.59
N ASN A 246 13.87 3.53 15.87
CA ASN A 246 12.40 3.51 15.91
C ASN A 246 11.76 3.04 14.61
N ALA A 247 12.45 3.17 13.48
CA ALA A 247 11.83 3.04 12.15
C ALA A 247 12.60 2.13 11.17
N ALA A 248 13.67 1.45 11.60
CA ALA A 248 14.48 0.56 10.75
C ALA A 248 13.74 -0.64 10.12
N SER A 249 12.47 -0.85 10.47
CA SER A 249 11.60 -1.86 9.88
C SER A 249 10.65 -1.31 8.80
N PHE A 250 10.65 -0.01 8.56
CA PHE A 250 9.76 0.65 7.60
C PHE A 250 10.56 1.28 6.47
N ASP A 251 10.04 1.19 5.25
CA ASP A 251 10.48 2.11 4.19
C ASP A 251 9.89 3.49 4.48
N ILE A 252 10.66 4.54 4.21
CA ILE A 252 10.30 5.89 4.58
C ILE A 252 10.37 6.77 3.36
N GLU A 253 9.36 7.60 3.16
CA GLU A 253 9.32 8.56 2.07
C GLU A 253 8.91 9.93 2.60
N ILE A 254 9.75 10.91 2.37
CA ILE A 254 9.41 12.32 2.52
C ILE A 254 9.06 12.82 1.13
N VAL A 255 7.87 13.38 0.95
CA VAL A 255 7.45 13.97 -0.33
C VAL A 255 6.38 15.02 -0.09
N ASP A 256 6.55 16.18 -0.75
CA ASP A 256 5.73 17.36 -0.51
C ASP A 256 5.67 17.67 1.00
N ASP A 257 4.48 17.79 1.58
CA ASP A 257 4.24 18.02 3.01
C ASP A 257 3.93 16.72 3.78
N TYR A 258 4.45 15.57 3.35
CA TYR A 258 4.24 14.29 4.02
C TYR A 258 5.53 13.53 4.33
N LEU A 259 5.55 12.86 5.48
CA LEU A 259 6.43 11.74 5.77
C LEU A 259 5.57 10.47 5.86
N PHE A 260 5.91 9.49 5.03
CA PHE A 260 5.29 8.18 5.02
C PHE A 260 6.19 7.13 5.65
N LEU A 261 5.57 6.19 6.37
CA LEU A 261 6.17 4.92 6.75
C LEU A 261 5.40 3.81 6.03
N TYR A 262 6.11 2.92 5.34
CA TYR A 262 5.50 1.82 4.59
C TYR A 262 5.94 0.46 5.13
N ALA A 263 5.02 -0.49 5.11
CA ALA A 263 5.27 -1.89 5.43
C ALA A 263 4.53 -2.81 4.44
N GLN A 264 5.14 -3.96 4.14
CA GLN A 264 4.50 -5.00 3.31
C GLN A 264 3.29 -5.67 4.01
N GLY A 265 3.23 -5.59 5.34
CA GLY A 265 2.11 -6.05 6.15
C GLY A 265 1.04 -4.98 6.40
N GLU A 266 -0.11 -5.39 6.91
CA GLU A 266 -1.14 -4.44 7.38
C GLU A 266 -0.64 -3.72 8.64
N LEU A 267 -0.84 -2.39 8.70
CA LEU A 267 -0.54 -1.58 9.89
C LEU A 267 -1.80 -1.23 10.68
N SER A 268 -2.92 -0.97 10.01
CA SER A 268 -4.22 -0.87 10.68
C SER A 268 -4.77 -2.28 10.89
N THR A 269 -4.55 -2.86 12.07
CA THR A 269 -4.88 -4.27 12.37
C THR A 269 -5.71 -4.42 13.66
N LEU A 270 -5.95 -5.67 14.06
CA LEU A 270 -6.55 -6.02 15.35
C LEU A 270 -5.51 -6.35 16.43
N ASP A 271 -4.21 -6.22 16.14
CA ASP A 271 -3.14 -6.53 17.08
C ASP A 271 -2.85 -5.32 18.00
N PRO A 272 -3.14 -5.42 19.31
CA PRO A 272 -2.88 -4.36 20.27
C PRO A 272 -1.41 -3.95 20.36
N GLU A 273 -0.48 -4.90 20.27
CA GLU A 273 0.94 -4.62 20.46
C GLU A 273 1.52 -3.87 19.26
N LEU A 274 1.08 -4.22 18.04
CA LEU A 274 1.44 -3.46 16.86
C LEU A 274 0.99 -1.99 16.97
N TRP A 275 -0.21 -1.72 17.46
CA TRP A 275 -0.69 -0.35 17.66
C TRP A 275 0.15 0.44 18.67
N LYS A 276 0.56 -0.19 19.78
CA LYS A 276 1.43 0.45 20.78
C LYS A 276 2.79 0.79 20.19
N GLN A 277 3.43 -0.17 19.52
CA GLN A 277 4.73 0.02 18.88
C GLN A 277 4.64 1.11 17.81
N LEU A 278 3.66 1.02 16.92
CA LEU A 278 3.46 1.96 15.82
C LEU A 278 3.25 3.40 16.31
N LEU A 279 2.36 3.60 17.28
CA LEU A 279 2.09 4.93 17.82
C LEU A 279 3.27 5.48 18.63
N SER A 280 4.07 4.62 19.27
CA SER A 280 5.33 5.03 19.89
C SER A 280 6.35 5.51 18.86
N THR A 281 6.52 4.78 17.75
CA THR A 281 7.37 5.20 16.62
C THR A 281 6.90 6.52 16.03
N VAL A 282 5.59 6.66 15.79
CA VAL A 282 5.01 7.91 15.27
C VAL A 282 5.26 9.09 16.19
N GLU A 283 5.05 8.92 17.49
CA GLU A 283 5.30 9.98 18.47
C GLU A 283 6.78 10.39 18.46
N ALA A 284 7.70 9.42 18.50
CA ALA A 284 9.15 9.68 18.47
C ALA A 284 9.59 10.45 17.22
N LEU A 285 9.06 10.10 16.04
CA LEU A 285 9.36 10.78 14.78
C LEU A 285 8.71 12.17 14.70
N SER A 286 7.46 12.31 15.15
CA SER A 286 6.71 13.59 15.08
C SER A 286 7.40 14.72 15.84
N GLN A 287 8.07 14.41 16.95
CA GLN A 287 8.80 15.40 17.73
C GLN A 287 9.99 16.00 16.97
N ARG A 288 10.58 15.24 16.05
CA ARG A 288 11.79 15.61 15.29
C ARG A 288 11.47 16.26 13.96
N VAL A 289 10.38 15.84 13.32
CA VAL A 289 9.83 16.53 12.15
C VAL A 289 9.64 18.03 12.38
N ARG A 290 9.29 18.45 13.61
CA ARG A 290 9.20 19.89 13.96
C ARG A 290 10.51 20.65 13.78
N GLN A 291 11.66 20.00 13.88
CA GLN A 291 12.96 20.64 13.65
C GLN A 291 13.13 21.03 12.17
N TRP A 292 12.54 20.25 11.26
CA TRP A 292 12.56 20.54 9.83
C TRP A 292 11.65 21.69 9.40
N ALA A 293 10.75 22.17 10.27
CA ALA A 293 9.89 23.32 9.99
C ALA A 293 10.67 24.61 9.63
N ARG A 294 11.96 24.66 10.00
CA ARG A 294 12.87 25.77 9.71
C ARG A 294 13.57 25.66 8.35
N TRP A 295 13.54 24.50 7.71
CA TRP A 295 14.19 24.29 6.42
C TRP A 295 13.53 25.15 5.34
N ARG A 296 14.33 25.69 4.42
CA ARG A 296 13.89 26.50 3.28
C ARG A 296 14.77 26.19 2.08
N ASP A 297 14.18 26.06 0.90
CA ASP A 297 14.92 25.86 -0.34
C ASP A 297 15.44 27.20 -0.88
N GLU A 298 16.73 27.45 -0.71
CA GLU A 298 17.38 28.69 -1.16
C GLU A 298 17.27 28.92 -2.67
N ARG A 299 17.03 27.85 -3.45
CA ARG A 299 16.89 27.91 -4.91
C ARG A 299 15.61 28.61 -5.36
N LEU A 300 14.59 28.69 -4.50
CA LEU A 300 13.35 29.42 -4.80
C LEU A 300 13.52 30.94 -4.73
N ASP A 301 14.51 31.39 -3.96
CA ASP A 301 14.77 32.80 -3.68
C ASP A 301 15.90 33.35 -4.57
N ALA A 302 16.83 32.50 -5.03
CA ALA A 302 17.94 32.85 -5.92
C ALA A 302 17.51 33.44 -7.29
N GLY A 303 16.26 33.25 -7.70
CA GLY A 303 15.70 33.81 -8.94
C GLY A 303 14.85 35.08 -8.78
N GLY A 304 14.72 35.61 -7.56
CA GLY A 304 13.91 36.79 -7.28
C GLY A 304 14.68 38.10 -7.51
N ALA A 305 14.33 38.84 -8.57
CA ALA A 305 14.95 40.13 -8.96
C ALA A 305 14.81 41.30 -7.94
N ALA A 306 14.42 41.02 -6.69
CA ALA A 306 14.06 42.03 -5.70
C ALA A 306 15.14 42.30 -4.64
N TRP A 307 16.23 41.51 -4.60
CA TRP A 307 17.28 41.64 -3.59
C TRP A 307 18.65 41.88 -4.22
N PRO A 308 19.47 42.79 -3.67
CA PRO A 308 20.83 43.00 -4.14
C PRO A 308 21.64 41.71 -4.10
N GLU A 309 22.51 41.51 -5.09
CA GLU A 309 23.42 40.37 -5.15
C GLU A 309 24.26 40.30 -3.85
N GLY A 310 24.15 39.19 -3.11
CA GLY A 310 24.83 39.00 -1.83
C GLY A 310 24.07 39.47 -0.57
N ALA A 311 22.86 40.03 -0.68
CA ALA A 311 22.02 40.34 0.49
C ALA A 311 21.29 39.08 1.00
N ALA A 312 21.38 38.81 2.30
CA ALA A 312 20.64 37.71 2.93
C ALA A 312 19.13 37.98 2.89
N VAL A 313 18.35 37.09 2.27
CA VAL A 313 16.88 37.19 2.24
C VAL A 313 16.33 36.93 3.65
N PRO A 314 15.57 37.87 4.25
CA PRO A 314 14.97 37.66 5.56
C PRO A 314 14.06 36.44 5.60
N ASN A 315 14.05 35.70 6.72
CA ASN A 315 13.28 34.45 6.84
C ASN A 315 11.78 34.59 6.56
N TYR A 316 11.18 35.76 6.83
CA TYR A 316 9.76 36.02 6.54
C TYR A 316 9.47 36.25 5.05
N ALA A 317 10.49 36.52 4.24
CA ALA A 317 10.37 36.79 2.80
C ALA A 317 10.75 35.58 1.94
N ARG A 318 11.29 34.51 2.54
CA ARG A 318 11.64 33.27 1.81
C ARG A 318 10.40 32.52 1.38
N ARG A 319 10.40 32.05 0.13
CA ARG A 319 9.30 31.26 -0.41
C ARG A 319 9.24 29.88 0.25
N GLU A 320 8.03 29.44 0.57
CA GLU A 320 7.80 28.08 1.04
C GLU A 320 7.73 27.11 -0.14
N GLY A 321 8.28 25.91 0.06
CA GLY A 321 8.22 24.83 -0.89
C GLY A 321 9.59 24.30 -1.29
N VAL A 322 9.57 23.50 -2.35
CA VAL A 322 10.75 22.87 -2.95
C VAL A 322 10.78 23.23 -4.44
N ALA A 323 11.94 23.56 -4.98
CA ALA A 323 12.13 23.78 -6.41
C ALA A 323 11.82 22.49 -7.20
N SER A 324 11.45 22.65 -8.47
CA SER A 324 10.87 21.58 -9.29
C SER A 324 11.72 20.30 -9.34
N HIS A 325 13.04 20.43 -9.43
CA HIS A 325 13.98 19.30 -9.46
C HIS A 325 14.06 18.52 -8.15
N GLY A 326 13.65 19.10 -7.02
CA GLY A 326 13.63 18.44 -5.71
C GLY A 326 12.33 17.76 -5.35
N ARG A 327 11.26 17.99 -6.11
CA ARG A 327 9.93 17.53 -5.73
C ARG A 327 9.74 16.04 -5.91
N ARG A 328 10.47 15.38 -6.81
CA ARG A 328 10.28 13.95 -7.12
C ARG A 328 11.60 13.28 -7.45
N LEU A 329 11.79 12.06 -6.94
CA LEU A 329 12.88 11.20 -7.37
C LEU A 329 12.66 10.69 -8.80
N ALA A 330 13.75 10.51 -9.53
CA ALA A 330 13.71 9.92 -10.86
C ALA A 330 13.59 8.39 -10.72
N ARG A 331 12.60 7.84 -11.41
CA ARG A 331 12.44 6.39 -11.52
C ARG A 331 13.53 5.85 -12.44
N ARG A 332 14.02 4.64 -12.17
CA ARG A 332 14.91 3.93 -13.08
C ARG A 332 14.16 3.73 -14.40
N ALA A 333 14.71 4.24 -15.48
CA ALA A 333 14.17 3.98 -16.81
C ALA A 333 14.37 2.49 -17.14
N ASP A 334 13.30 1.79 -17.47
CA ASP A 334 13.37 0.42 -17.94
C ASP A 334 13.79 0.42 -19.41
N TRP A 335 15.09 0.27 -19.68
CA TRP A 335 15.63 0.25 -21.05
C TRP A 335 15.39 -1.07 -21.78
N TRP A 336 14.76 -2.04 -21.12
CA TRP A 336 14.51 -3.37 -21.67
C TRP A 336 13.64 -3.34 -22.94
N TRP A 337 12.71 -2.38 -23.06
CA TRP A 337 11.93 -2.23 -24.29
C TRP A 337 12.78 -1.68 -25.45
N ILE A 338 13.81 -0.86 -25.19
CA ILE A 338 14.75 -0.36 -26.20
C ILE A 338 15.61 -1.52 -26.72
N ILE A 339 16.12 -2.35 -25.80
CA ILE A 339 16.88 -3.55 -26.14
C ILE A 339 15.99 -4.53 -26.94
N GLY A 340 14.75 -4.73 -26.49
CA GLY A 340 13.76 -5.55 -27.21
C GLY A 340 13.44 -5.01 -28.60
N ALA A 341 13.28 -3.69 -28.75
CA ALA A 341 13.04 -3.05 -30.04
C ALA A 341 14.26 -3.17 -30.97
N LEU A 342 15.48 -2.98 -30.46
CA LEU A 342 16.71 -3.16 -31.23
C LEU A 342 16.90 -4.61 -31.68
N LEU A 343 16.62 -5.59 -30.81
CA LEU A 343 16.65 -7.01 -31.18
C LEU A 343 15.58 -7.36 -32.21
N ALA A 344 14.36 -6.80 -32.09
CA ALA A 344 13.31 -6.99 -33.08
C ALA A 344 13.68 -6.38 -34.44
N LEU A 345 14.29 -5.18 -34.44
CA LEU A 345 14.74 -4.50 -35.65
C LEU A 345 15.92 -5.25 -36.30
N PHE A 346 16.84 -5.78 -35.50
CA PHE A 346 17.92 -6.64 -35.96
C PHE A 346 17.40 -7.95 -36.53
N GLY A 347 16.44 -8.61 -35.86
CA GLY A 347 15.78 -9.81 -36.38
C GLY A 347 15.04 -9.55 -37.70
N PHE A 348 14.34 -8.41 -37.80
CA PHE A 348 13.65 -8.00 -39.03
C PHE A 348 14.63 -7.69 -40.17
N TYR A 349 15.77 -7.03 -39.88
CA TYR A 349 16.83 -6.78 -40.86
C TYR A 349 17.43 -8.07 -41.41
N ASN A 350 17.75 -9.04 -40.55
CA ASN A 350 18.27 -10.34 -41.01
C ASN A 350 17.23 -11.10 -41.85
N LEU A 351 15.96 -11.07 -41.46
CA LEU A 351 14.88 -11.70 -42.23
C LEU A 351 14.69 -11.07 -43.62
N LEU A 352 14.88 -9.75 -43.74
CA LEU A 352 14.89 -9.06 -45.03
C LEU A 352 16.13 -9.45 -45.86
N GLN A 353 17.30 -9.58 -45.26
CA GLN A 353 18.49 -10.05 -45.99
C GLN A 353 18.30 -11.45 -46.57
N ASP A 354 17.69 -12.37 -45.82
CA ASP A 354 17.39 -13.74 -46.28
C ASP A 354 16.29 -13.80 -47.36
N LEU A 355 15.53 -12.73 -47.57
CA LEU A 355 14.47 -12.62 -48.59
C LEU A 355 14.93 -11.95 -49.88
N PHE A 356 16.05 -11.23 -49.86
CA PHE A 356 16.58 -10.46 -51.00
C PHE A 356 17.93 -10.99 -51.52
N PHE A 357 18.43 -12.10 -50.98
CA PHE A 357 19.49 -12.97 -51.52
C PHE A 357 18.96 -14.39 -51.67
#